data_AF-A0A7U9SUS6-F1
#
_entry.id   AF-A0A7U9SUS6-F1
#
_cell.length_a   1.000
_cell.length_b   1.000
_cell.length_c   1.000
_cell.angle_alpha   90.00
_cell.angle_beta   90.00
_cell.angle_gamma   90.00
#
_symmetry.space_group_name_H-M   'P 1'
#
loop_
_entity.id
_entity.type
_entity.pdbx_description
1 polymer ?
#
loop_
_entity_poly.entity_id
_entity_poly.type
_entity_poly.pdbx_seq_one_letter_code
_entity_poly.pdbx_strand_id
1 'polypeptide(L)'
;MNAKLNRVLDEIKRTEDKIAAWQEHLEELNIRKNQLEDAEIIKSIRSMKLGSREMIAFLENIRSGAVDVRQRQPGEAVWQEESMPKEAENIGEPEKAPAEREDRENEENS
;
A
#
# COMPACT_ATOMS: atom_id res chain seq x y z
N MET A 1 -56.94 6.51 -12.61
CA MET A 1 -55.58 6.41 -12.06
C MET A 1 -54.57 6.63 -13.18
N ASN A 2 -53.53 7.43 -12.99
CA ASN A 2 -52.58 7.74 -14.07
C ASN A 2 -51.64 6.54 -14.29
N ALA A 3 -51.83 5.81 -15.39
CA ALA A 3 -51.07 4.59 -15.70
C ALA A 3 -49.56 4.83 -15.87
N LYS A 4 -49.15 6.05 -16.29
CA LYS A 4 -47.73 6.41 -16.39
C LYS A 4 -47.11 6.58 -15.01
N LEU A 5 -47.83 7.22 -14.08
CA LEU A 5 -47.38 7.40 -12.71
C LEU A 5 -47.15 6.06 -12.01
N ASN A 6 -48.08 5.11 -12.15
CA ASN A 6 -47.93 3.79 -11.54
C ASN A 6 -46.71 3.03 -12.07
N ARG A 7 -46.42 3.11 -13.37
CA ARG A 7 -45.22 2.49 -13.96
C ARG A 7 -43.92 3.07 -13.38
N VAL A 8 -43.87 4.39 -13.24
CA VAL A 8 -42.71 5.06 -12.64
C VAL A 8 -42.54 4.65 -11.17
N LEU A 9 -43.63 4.55 -10.41
CA LEU A 9 -43.59 4.08 -9.02
C LEU A 9 -43.10 2.63 -8.92
N ASP A 10 -43.54 1.75 -9.83
CA ASP A 10 -43.07 0.37 -9.88
C ASP A 10 -41.57 0.28 -10.24
N GLU A 11 -41.10 1.14 -11.15
CA GLU A 11 -39.68 1.23 -11.52
C GLU A 11 -38.80 1.76 -10.38
N ILE A 12 -39.29 2.77 -9.64
CA ILE A 12 -38.63 3.28 -8.43
C ILE A 12 -38.48 2.13 -7.43
N LYS A 13 -39.57 1.44 -7.10
CA LYS A 13 -39.55 0.34 -6.13
C LYS A 13 -38.58 -0.77 -6.55
N ARG A 14 -38.60 -1.19 -7.81
CA ARG A 14 -37.65 -2.19 -8.33
C ARG A 14 -36.20 -1.74 -8.24
N THR A 15 -35.95 -0.44 -8.36
CA THR A 15 -34.61 0.13 -8.24
C THR A 15 -34.18 0.17 -6.78
N GLU A 16 -35.06 0.54 -5.86
CA GLU A 16 -34.83 0.48 -4.41
C GLU A 16 -34.51 -0.95 -3.96
N ASP A 17 -35.27 -1.95 -4.42
CA ASP A 17 -35.03 -3.36 -4.10
C ASP A 17 -33.64 -3.82 -4.59
N LYS A 18 -33.22 -3.38 -5.78
CA LYS A 18 -31.88 -3.68 -6.32
C LYS A 18 -30.77 -2.99 -5.52
N ILE A 19 -30.98 -1.76 -5.11
CA ILE A 19 -30.02 -1.02 -4.27
C ILE A 19 -29.83 -1.76 -2.95
N ALA A 20 -30.93 -2.22 -2.32
CA ALA A 20 -30.85 -3.00 -1.08
C ALA A 20 -30.05 -4.30 -1.27
N ALA A 21 -30.34 -5.06 -2.33
CA ALA A 21 -29.59 -6.29 -2.64
C ALA A 21 -28.10 -6.03 -2.91
N TRP A 22 -27.75 -4.92 -3.57
CA TRP A 22 -26.35 -4.55 -3.78
C TRP A 22 -25.66 -4.08 -2.51
N GLN A 23 -26.37 -3.42 -1.60
CA GLN A 23 -25.83 -3.05 -0.29
C GLN A 23 -25.51 -4.28 0.55
N GLU A 24 -26.39 -5.28 0.57
CA GLU A 24 -26.16 -6.56 1.24
C GLU A 24 -24.93 -7.28 0.66
N HIS A 25 -24.87 -7.41 -0.68
CA HIS A 25 -23.71 -8.03 -1.33
C HIS A 25 -22.40 -7.24 -1.07
N LEU A 26 -22.45 -5.92 -0.99
CA LEU A 26 -21.29 -5.10 -0.64
C LEU A 26 -20.82 -5.38 0.80
N GLU A 27 -21.73 -5.56 1.74
CA GLU A 27 -21.41 -5.93 3.12
C GLU A 27 -20.72 -7.31 3.18
N GLU A 28 -21.25 -8.31 2.47
CA GLU A 28 -20.64 -9.63 2.36
C GLU A 28 -19.21 -9.56 1.79
N LEU A 29 -19.00 -8.76 0.74
CA LEU A 29 -17.67 -8.55 0.17
C LEU A 29 -16.70 -7.90 1.16
N ASN A 30 -17.16 -6.92 1.94
CA ASN A 30 -16.33 -6.28 2.98
C ASN A 30 -15.96 -7.25 4.09
N ILE A 31 -16.89 -8.10 4.53
CA ILE A 31 -16.61 -9.15 5.51
C ILE A 31 -15.55 -10.11 4.95
N ARG A 32 -15.70 -10.55 3.70
CA ARG A 32 -14.74 -11.44 3.04
C ARG A 32 -13.37 -10.80 2.86
N LYS A 33 -13.30 -9.52 2.52
CA LYS A 33 -12.06 -8.74 2.46
C LYS A 33 -11.34 -8.79 3.80
N ASN A 34 -12.02 -8.45 4.89
CA ASN A 34 -11.43 -8.44 6.23
C ASN A 34 -10.93 -9.84 6.62
N GLN A 35 -11.68 -10.90 6.31
CA GLN A 35 -11.25 -12.27 6.57
C GLN A 35 -9.98 -12.67 5.82
N LEU A 36 -9.82 -12.21 4.58
CA LEU A 36 -8.61 -12.46 3.78
C LEU A 36 -7.42 -11.66 4.34
N GLU A 37 -7.61 -10.40 4.70
CA GLU A 37 -6.58 -9.58 5.33
C GLU A 37 -6.12 -10.19 6.66
N ASP A 38 -7.06 -10.62 7.51
CA ASP A 38 -6.76 -11.32 8.77
C ASP A 38 -5.97 -12.61 8.52
N ALA A 39 -6.35 -13.39 7.50
CA ALA A 39 -5.64 -14.61 7.15
C ALA A 39 -4.19 -14.34 6.69
N GLU A 40 -3.97 -13.25 5.93
CA GLU A 40 -2.64 -12.84 5.50
C GLU A 40 -1.78 -12.31 6.65
N ILE A 41 -2.36 -11.53 7.56
CA ILE A 41 -1.68 -11.07 8.79
C ILE A 41 -1.22 -12.29 9.60
N ILE A 42 -2.12 -13.23 9.85
CA ILE A 42 -1.81 -14.46 10.61
C ILE A 42 -0.72 -15.28 9.91
N LYS A 43 -0.82 -15.44 8.58
CA LYS A 43 0.19 -16.16 7.79
C LYS A 43 1.56 -15.49 7.92
N SER A 44 1.60 -14.16 7.83
CA SER A 44 2.83 -13.37 7.95
C SER A 44 3.46 -13.53 9.33
N ILE A 45 2.67 -13.42 10.41
CA ILE A 45 3.17 -13.61 11.78
C ILE A 45 3.69 -15.04 11.99
N ARG A 46 2.96 -16.06 11.54
CA ARG A 46 3.42 -17.46 11.64
C ARG A 46 4.72 -17.70 10.88
N SER A 47 4.91 -17.04 9.74
CA SER A 47 6.12 -17.18 8.91
C SER A 47 7.39 -16.69 9.62
N MET A 48 7.26 -15.78 10.60
CA MET A 48 8.38 -15.29 11.41
C MET A 48 8.93 -16.34 12.39
N LYS A 49 8.22 -17.47 12.60
CA LYS A 49 8.63 -18.59 13.47
C LYS A 49 9.03 -18.17 14.90
N LEU A 50 8.33 -17.18 15.45
CA LEU A 50 8.55 -16.73 16.83
C LEU A 50 8.16 -17.81 17.85
N GLY A 51 8.94 -17.96 18.92
CA GLY A 51 8.53 -18.77 20.07
C GLY A 51 7.34 -18.14 20.81
N SER A 52 6.61 -18.91 21.63
CA SER A 52 5.36 -18.43 22.26
C SER A 52 5.53 -17.17 23.12
N ARG A 53 6.64 -17.06 23.88
CA ARG A 53 6.93 -15.86 24.69
C ARG A 53 7.29 -14.65 23.84
N GLU A 54 8.05 -14.87 22.77
CA GLU A 54 8.45 -13.81 21.83
C GLU A 54 7.26 -13.29 21.03
N MET A 55 6.35 -14.18 20.62
CA MET A 55 5.10 -13.82 19.95
C MET A 55 4.22 -12.95 20.84
N ILE A 56 4.08 -13.30 22.13
CA ILE A 56 3.29 -12.49 23.09
C ILE A 56 3.90 -11.09 23.23
N ALA A 57 5.21 -11.01 23.49
CA ALA A 57 5.90 -9.72 23.60
C ALA A 57 5.79 -8.88 22.32
N PHE A 58 5.88 -9.52 21.15
CA PHE A 58 5.69 -8.85 19.86
C PHE A 58 4.28 -8.27 19.70
N LEU A 59 3.24 -9.04 20.03
CA LEU A 59 1.85 -8.56 19.96
C LEU A 59 1.57 -7.46 20.99
N GLU A 60 2.16 -7.53 22.19
CA GLU A 60 2.06 -6.47 23.21
C GLU A 60 2.74 -5.17 22.75
N ASN A 61 3.91 -5.27 22.11
CA ASN A 61 4.57 -4.12 21.52
C ASN A 61 3.73 -3.50 20.40
N ILE A 62 3.07 -4.31 19.55
CA ILE A 62 2.15 -3.79 18.52
C ILE A 62 0.97 -3.06 19.19
N ARG A 63 0.33 -3.69 20.19
CA ARG A 63 -0.83 -3.12 20.89
C ARG A 63 -0.49 -1.80 21.59
N SER A 64 0.72 -1.67 22.13
CA SER A 64 1.18 -0.46 22.80
C SER A 64 1.67 0.63 21.83
N GLY A 65 1.70 0.36 20.51
CA GLY A 65 2.21 1.29 19.51
C GLY A 65 3.74 1.45 19.54
N ALA A 66 4.45 0.55 20.22
CA ALA A 66 5.90 0.62 20.41
C ALA A 66 6.70 -0.05 19.28
N VAL A 67 6.03 -0.62 18.26
CA VAL A 67 6.70 -1.25 17.11
C VAL A 67 6.96 -0.22 16.02
N ASP A 68 8.24 0.07 15.76
CA ASP A 68 8.67 0.70 14.51
C ASP A 68 8.53 -0.36 13.41
N VAL A 69 7.42 -0.31 12.66
CA VAL A 69 7.16 -1.21 11.51
C VAL A 69 8.11 -0.80 10.38
N ARG A 70 9.38 -1.10 10.56
CA ARG A 70 10.32 -1.13 9.44
C ARG A 70 9.93 -2.33 8.61
N GLN A 71 9.35 -2.06 7.44
CA GLN A 71 9.12 -3.06 6.39
C GLN A 71 10.44 -3.76 6.09
N ARG A 72 10.72 -4.87 6.76
CA ARG A 72 11.65 -5.86 6.24
C ARG A 72 10.86 -6.64 5.21
N GLN A 73 11.01 -6.25 3.95
CA GLN A 73 10.52 -7.05 2.83
C GLN A 73 11.15 -8.45 2.97
N PRO A 74 10.38 -9.53 2.82
CA PRO A 74 10.92 -10.88 2.87
C PRO A 74 11.74 -11.11 1.60
N GLY A 75 13.05 -10.85 1.65
CA GLY A 75 13.96 -11.05 0.51
C GLY A 75 15.30 -10.31 0.58
N GLU A 76 15.46 -9.29 1.41
CA GLU A 76 16.74 -8.59 1.51
C GLU A 76 17.72 -9.34 2.42
N ALA A 77 18.69 -9.98 1.77
CA ALA A 77 19.90 -10.47 2.41
C ALA A 77 20.58 -9.33 3.18
N VAL A 78 21.08 -9.68 4.37
CA VAL A 78 21.84 -8.80 5.24
C VAL A 78 23.09 -8.32 4.51
N TRP A 79 23.12 -7.05 4.11
CA TRP A 79 24.39 -6.35 3.90
C TRP A 79 24.83 -5.84 5.27
N GLN A 80 25.73 -6.59 5.91
CA GLN A 80 26.55 -6.01 6.97
C GLN A 80 27.44 -4.98 6.30
N GLU A 81 27.09 -3.70 6.44
CA GLU A 81 28.05 -2.63 6.20
C GLU A 81 28.96 -2.60 7.43
N GLU A 82 30.06 -3.35 7.33
CA GLU A 82 31.20 -3.19 8.22
C GLU A 82 31.58 -1.70 8.24
N SER A 83 31.55 -1.16 9.44
CA SER A 83 32.14 0.09 9.89
C SER A 83 33.32 0.58 9.02
N MET A 84 33.09 1.64 8.25
CA MET A 84 34.16 2.50 7.73
C MET A 84 34.24 3.79 8.57
N PRO A 85 35.40 4.13 9.15
CA PRO A 85 35.56 5.36 9.92
C PRO A 85 35.52 6.60 8.99
N LYS A 86 34.81 7.63 9.44
CA LYS A 86 34.74 8.94 8.78
C LYS A 86 36.03 9.71 9.05
N GLU A 87 36.90 9.82 8.07
CA GLU A 87 37.89 10.90 8.03
C GLU A 87 37.33 12.07 7.21
N ALA A 88 37.34 13.23 7.84
CA ALA A 88 36.90 14.49 7.28
C ALA A 88 38.07 15.14 6.54
N GLU A 89 37.88 15.51 5.28
CA GLU A 89 38.69 16.55 4.63
C GLU A 89 37.77 17.53 3.89
N ASN A 90 37.86 18.78 4.35
CA ASN A 90 37.25 19.98 3.81
C ASN A 90 38.33 20.73 3.03
N ILE A 91 38.21 20.85 1.70
CA ILE A 91 38.77 21.92 0.85
C ILE A 91 38.23 21.65 -0.58
N GLY A 92 37.61 22.51 -1.38
CA GLY A 92 37.26 23.92 -1.42
C GLY A 92 36.74 24.19 -2.85
N GLU A 93 35.65 24.95 -3.02
CA GLU A 93 35.24 25.55 -4.31
C GLU A 93 36.26 26.64 -4.74
N PRO A 94 36.26 27.22 -5.98
CA PRO A 94 35.23 27.28 -7.04
C PRO A 94 35.82 26.95 -8.46
N GLU A 95 35.20 27.01 -9.64
CA GLU A 95 34.49 28.12 -10.30
C GLU A 95 33.98 27.68 -11.71
N LYS A 96 32.91 28.34 -12.19
CA LYS A 96 32.52 28.64 -13.60
C LYS A 96 31.87 27.55 -14.50
N ALA A 97 30.56 27.76 -14.72
CA ALA A 97 29.79 27.34 -15.91
C ALA A 97 30.27 28.11 -17.18
N PRO A 98 29.92 27.71 -18.43
CA PRO A 98 28.56 27.92 -18.92
C PRO A 98 28.04 26.96 -20.03
N ALA A 99 26.78 27.21 -20.38
CA ALA A 99 26.16 27.06 -21.71
C ALA A 99 25.39 25.77 -22.00
N GLU A 100 24.09 25.85 -21.70
CA GLU A 100 23.00 25.25 -22.46
C GLU A 100 23.24 25.40 -23.97
N ARG A 101 23.17 24.29 -24.70
CA ARG A 101 22.87 24.29 -26.13
C ARG A 101 21.79 23.24 -26.36
N GLU A 102 20.58 23.73 -26.62
CA GLU A 102 19.57 23.00 -27.39
C GLU A 102 20.11 22.85 -28.81
N ASP A 103 20.40 21.63 -29.25
CA ASP A 103 20.56 21.34 -30.68
C ASP A 103 19.26 20.69 -31.18
N ARG A 104 18.44 21.53 -31.81
CA ARG A 104 17.41 21.13 -32.78
C ARG A 104 18.09 20.73 -34.10
N GLU A 105 17.40 19.84 -34.81
CA GLU A 105 17.54 19.55 -36.25
C GLU A 105 18.83 18.75 -36.60
N ASN A 106 18.79 17.68 -37.40
CA ASN A 106 18.13 17.66 -38.70
C ASN A 106 18.01 16.24 -39.30
N GLU A 107 16.91 16.06 -40.05
CA GLU A 107 16.69 15.34 -41.32
C GLU A 107 17.24 13.94 -41.65
N GLU A 108 16.30 13.16 -42.20
CA GLU A 108 16.38 12.33 -43.41
C GLU A 108 17.51 11.30 -43.55
N ASN A 109 17.10 10.03 -43.70
CA ASN A 109 17.07 9.32 -44.99
C ASN A 109 17.45 7.84 -44.82
N SER A 110 16.46 6.92 -44.88
CA SER A 110 16.48 5.60 -45.55
C SER A 110 15.22 4.80 -45.24
#